data_AF-A0A8R7RAQ5-F1
#
_entry.id   AF-A0A8R7RAQ5-F1
#
_cell.length_a   1.000
_cell.length_b   1.000
_cell.length_c   1.000
_cell.angle_alpha   90.00
_cell.angle_beta   90.00
_cell.angle_gamma   90.00
#
_symmetry.space_group_name_H-M   'P 1'
#
loop_
_entity.id
_entity.type
_entity.pdbx_description
1 polymer ?
#
loop_
_entity_poly.entity_id
_entity_poly.type
_entity_poly.pdbx_seq_one_letter_code
_entity_poly.pdbx_strand_id
1 'polypeptide(L)'
;MMEPASRKRRASSPPPSGPVTLPPPGFVADREEAAARVERLLQYQFNNRSLLEEALTHQSFAGGAAGSYQRLEFVGDAALGLAFSNFLYLTNPTVGPGALSTLRAANISTEKLARAAVRHDLYPLLRRNCPRLDLLVGQFIQSVKQELEDDLGTTPYGGTVFKAPKVLADIVEAIAAAVYVDCNFDLEKLWKVTRFLFEPIVTAETIDEQPVSTLHELCQKHGKDIKFKTWQKGGTAVVNVFVGGALVGMGSSEQMVIAKLNATRDALSKLLGGGNQQVLTTGVGHGLGVEVGDLRECKQKLIEQCSRKHWPKPIFKLEKEDGPAHDRTFVYSVQVESHGGIWVTLSDKMSRVKDAENSCAQKMLEHILKL
;
A
#
# COMPACT_ATOMS: atom_id res chain seq x y z
N MET A 1 46.89 -54.88 3.14
CA MET A 1 46.92 -53.96 4.29
C MET A 1 47.13 -52.56 3.74
N MET A 2 46.07 -51.75 3.68
CA MET A 2 46.08 -50.39 3.10
C MET A 2 45.69 -49.39 4.19
N GLU A 3 46.46 -48.30 4.31
CA GLU A 3 46.20 -47.17 5.21
C GLU A 3 44.85 -46.48 4.92
N PRO A 4 44.21 -45.84 5.92
CA PRO A 4 43.20 -44.84 5.67
C PRO A 4 43.72 -43.41 5.91
N ALA A 5 43.33 -42.56 4.97
CA ALA A 5 43.79 -41.21 4.72
C ALA A 5 43.36 -40.14 5.76
N SER A 6 44.26 -39.16 5.91
CA SER A 6 44.10 -37.92 6.67
C SER A 6 42.95 -37.05 6.13
N ARG A 7 41.96 -36.74 6.98
CA ARG A 7 40.79 -35.92 6.63
C ARG A 7 41.03 -34.47 7.07
N LYS A 8 41.28 -33.59 6.08
CA LYS A 8 41.42 -32.12 6.24
C LYS A 8 40.20 -31.52 6.97
N ARG A 9 40.43 -30.79 8.07
CA ARG A 9 39.42 -29.96 8.75
C ARG A 9 39.03 -28.80 7.83
N ARG A 10 37.76 -28.74 7.41
CA ARG A 10 37.16 -27.55 6.78
C ARG A 10 36.88 -26.53 7.88
N ALA A 11 37.35 -25.29 7.68
CA ALA A 11 37.01 -24.15 8.53
C ALA A 11 35.49 -23.94 8.52
N SER A 12 34.89 -23.83 9.70
CA SER A 12 33.48 -23.49 9.90
C SER A 12 33.24 -22.04 9.48
N SER A 13 32.29 -21.82 8.58
CA SER A 13 31.74 -20.51 8.26
C SER A 13 31.19 -19.83 9.53
N PRO A 14 31.25 -18.49 9.64
CA PRO A 14 30.70 -17.78 10.78
C PRO A 14 29.17 -18.01 10.83
N PRO A 15 28.57 -18.07 12.03
CA PRO A 15 27.14 -18.28 12.15
C PRO A 15 26.38 -17.15 11.43
N PRO A 16 25.22 -17.43 10.82
CA PRO A 16 24.36 -16.38 10.31
C PRO A 16 24.02 -15.43 11.46
N SER A 17 24.29 -14.14 11.24
CA SER A 17 23.87 -13.05 12.12
C SER A 17 22.41 -13.25 12.51
N GLY A 18 22.16 -13.31 13.82
CA GLY A 18 20.85 -13.60 14.40
C GLY A 18 19.76 -12.63 13.94
N PRO A 19 18.48 -12.94 14.22
CA PRO A 19 17.37 -12.07 13.87
C PRO A 19 17.58 -10.70 14.52
N VAL A 20 17.52 -9.65 13.69
CA VAL A 20 17.53 -8.26 14.13
C VAL A 20 16.36 -8.05 15.08
N THR A 21 16.64 -8.08 16.39
CA THR A 21 15.70 -7.73 17.45
C THR A 21 15.80 -6.24 17.70
N LEU A 22 14.87 -5.48 17.15
CA LEU A 22 14.43 -4.25 17.79
C LEU A 22 12.89 -4.27 17.77
N PRO A 23 12.20 -4.39 18.93
CA PRO A 23 10.83 -3.91 18.99
C PRO A 23 10.84 -2.44 18.56
N PRO A 24 9.80 -1.92 17.90
CA PRO A 24 9.74 -0.51 17.57
C PRO A 24 9.93 0.29 18.87
N PRO A 25 10.73 1.36 18.84
CA PRO A 25 11.07 2.10 20.05
C PRO A 25 9.80 2.55 20.79
N GLY A 26 9.78 2.36 22.12
CA GLY A 26 8.82 3.00 23.01
C GLY A 26 7.61 2.20 23.48
N PHE A 27 7.57 0.86 23.34
CA PHE A 27 6.46 0.06 23.88
C PHE A 27 6.20 0.39 25.36
N VAL A 28 4.97 0.81 25.66
CA VAL A 28 4.54 1.13 27.03
C VAL A 28 3.90 -0.12 27.62
N ALA A 29 4.63 -0.78 28.53
CA ALA A 29 4.16 -2.01 29.17
C ALA A 29 3.07 -1.75 30.22
N ASP A 30 3.14 -0.59 30.88
CA ASP A 30 2.16 -0.19 31.90
C ASP A 30 0.85 0.27 31.26
N ARG A 31 -0.24 -0.39 31.65
CA ARG A 31 -1.59 -0.10 31.15
C ARG A 31 -2.08 1.28 31.59
N GLU A 32 -1.79 1.65 32.82
CA GLU A 32 -2.24 2.93 33.37
C GLU A 32 -1.50 4.09 32.70
N GLU A 33 -0.21 3.92 32.44
CA GLU A 33 0.58 4.90 31.70
C GLU A 33 0.07 5.06 30.26
N ALA A 34 -0.19 3.94 29.57
CA ALA A 34 -0.70 3.97 28.20
C ALA A 34 -2.07 4.65 28.12
N ALA A 35 -2.98 4.33 29.04
CA ALA A 35 -4.29 4.97 29.14
C ALA A 35 -4.15 6.48 29.43
N ALA A 36 -3.34 6.86 30.41
CA ALA A 36 -3.13 8.26 30.77
C ALA A 36 -2.48 9.08 29.64
N ARG A 37 -1.68 8.47 28.76
CA ARG A 37 -1.16 9.13 27.56
C ARG A 37 -2.27 9.41 26.56
N VAL A 38 -3.20 8.47 26.33
CA VAL A 38 -4.35 8.71 25.45
C VAL A 38 -5.32 9.73 26.04
N GLU A 39 -5.64 9.66 27.33
CA GLU A 39 -6.51 10.66 27.99
C GLU A 39 -5.94 12.08 27.89
N ARG A 40 -4.63 12.23 28.10
CA ARG A 40 -3.93 13.52 27.93
C ARG A 40 -3.93 13.99 26.48
N LEU A 41 -3.69 13.08 25.54
CA LEU A 41 -3.72 13.39 24.10
C LEU A 41 -5.11 13.91 23.71
N LEU A 42 -6.17 13.19 24.11
CA LEU A 42 -7.56 13.53 23.78
C LEU A 42 -8.12 14.71 24.58
N GLN A 43 -7.45 15.12 25.67
CA GLN A 43 -8.00 16.02 26.68
C GLN A 43 -9.38 15.55 27.17
N TYR A 44 -9.52 14.23 27.33
CA TYR A 44 -10.77 13.55 27.68
C TYR A 44 -10.52 12.51 28.76
N GLN A 45 -11.30 12.56 29.83
CA GLN A 45 -11.28 11.56 30.89
C GLN A 45 -12.43 10.58 30.68
N PHE A 46 -12.11 9.29 30.61
CA PHE A 46 -13.12 8.26 30.40
C PHE A 46 -13.90 8.00 31.70
N ASN A 47 -15.23 7.93 31.59
CA ASN A 47 -16.08 7.45 32.68
C ASN A 47 -15.87 5.95 32.90
N ASN A 48 -15.72 5.20 31.81
CA ASN A 48 -15.43 3.78 31.81
C ASN A 48 -14.07 3.50 31.15
N ARG A 49 -13.01 3.44 31.99
CA ARG A 49 -11.64 3.16 31.55
C ARG A 49 -11.46 1.81 30.85
N SER A 50 -12.34 0.84 31.10
CA SER A 50 -12.26 -0.47 30.44
C SER A 50 -12.40 -0.37 28.91
N LEU A 51 -13.12 0.63 28.40
CA LEU A 51 -13.25 0.89 26.96
C LEU A 51 -11.90 1.26 26.34
N LEU A 52 -11.14 2.12 27.01
CA LEU A 52 -9.81 2.51 26.55
C LEU A 52 -8.81 1.35 26.67
N GLU A 53 -8.90 0.55 27.73
CA GLU A 53 -8.08 -0.65 27.87
C GLU A 53 -8.35 -1.68 26.76
N GLU A 54 -9.61 -1.87 26.37
CA GLU A 54 -10.01 -2.71 25.23
C GLU A 54 -9.47 -2.15 23.92
N ALA A 55 -9.63 -0.84 23.68
CA ALA A 55 -9.13 -0.16 22.48
C ALA A 55 -7.60 -0.27 22.31
N LEU A 56 -6.85 -0.34 23.42
CA LEU A 56 -5.40 -0.48 23.43
C LEU A 56 -4.93 -1.95 23.53
N THR A 57 -5.77 -2.93 23.19
CA THR A 57 -5.42 -4.35 23.22
C THR A 57 -5.62 -5.04 21.88
N HIS A 58 -4.52 -5.53 21.30
CA HIS A 58 -4.55 -6.34 20.09
C HIS A 58 -4.95 -7.79 20.42
N GLN A 59 -5.62 -8.46 19.49
CA GLN A 59 -6.08 -9.86 19.62
C GLN A 59 -4.96 -10.85 19.99
N SER A 60 -3.71 -10.59 19.57
CA SER A 60 -2.58 -11.47 19.92
C SER A 60 -2.16 -11.40 21.39
N PHE A 61 -2.69 -10.42 22.14
CA PHE A 61 -2.51 -10.31 23.58
C PHE A 61 -3.75 -10.78 24.37
N ALA A 62 -4.95 -10.56 23.85
CA ALA A 62 -6.21 -10.83 24.56
C ALA A 62 -6.62 -12.31 24.64
N GLY A 63 -5.94 -13.22 23.94
CA GLY A 63 -6.33 -14.64 23.89
C GLY A 63 -7.64 -14.91 23.14
N GLY A 64 -8.22 -13.91 22.46
CA GLY A 64 -9.47 -13.98 21.71
C GLY A 64 -10.06 -12.60 21.38
N ALA A 65 -11.13 -12.57 20.59
CA ALA A 65 -11.77 -11.33 20.12
C ALA A 65 -12.51 -10.53 21.21
N ALA A 66 -13.04 -11.22 22.22
CA ALA A 66 -13.93 -10.64 23.25
C ALA A 66 -13.25 -9.67 24.24
N GLY A 67 -11.93 -9.50 24.17
CA GLY A 67 -11.17 -8.54 24.99
C GLY A 67 -10.13 -7.76 24.17
N SER A 68 -10.36 -7.64 22.86
CA SER A 68 -9.51 -6.89 21.94
C SER A 68 -10.26 -5.75 21.30
N TYR A 69 -9.54 -4.81 20.70
CA TYR A 69 -10.12 -3.61 20.09
C TYR A 69 -11.14 -3.88 18.96
N GLN A 70 -11.25 -5.10 18.43
CA GLN A 70 -12.00 -5.41 17.19
C GLN A 70 -13.49 -5.00 17.24
N ARG A 71 -14.13 -5.11 18.41
CA ARG A 71 -15.54 -4.67 18.55
C ARG A 71 -15.66 -3.16 18.53
N LEU A 72 -14.69 -2.47 19.13
CA LEU A 72 -14.59 -1.02 19.10
C LEU A 72 -14.23 -0.53 17.69
N GLU A 73 -13.28 -1.16 16.99
CA GLU A 73 -12.97 -0.90 15.57
C GLU A 73 -14.25 -0.92 14.73
N PHE A 74 -15.05 -1.98 14.84
CA PHE A 74 -16.30 -2.11 14.10
C PHE A 74 -17.28 -0.94 14.33
N VAL A 75 -17.42 -0.48 15.58
CA VAL A 75 -18.26 0.69 15.91
C VAL A 75 -17.60 1.98 15.41
N GLY A 76 -16.28 2.08 15.52
CA GLY A 76 -15.47 3.24 15.19
C GLY A 76 -15.50 3.58 13.71
N ASP A 77 -15.38 2.57 12.84
CA ASP A 77 -15.49 2.75 11.39
C ASP A 77 -16.81 3.44 11.00
N ALA A 78 -17.94 2.92 11.50
CA ALA A 78 -19.26 3.49 11.24
C ALA A 78 -19.43 4.89 11.85
N ALA A 79 -18.99 5.09 13.10
CA ALA A 79 -19.12 6.35 13.82
C ALA A 79 -18.27 7.46 13.18
N LEU A 80 -17.02 7.17 12.83
CA LEU A 80 -16.14 8.10 12.11
C LEU A 80 -16.66 8.38 10.71
N GLY A 81 -17.15 7.36 10.00
CA GLY A 81 -17.80 7.53 8.70
C GLY A 81 -18.96 8.54 8.76
N LEU A 82 -19.79 8.46 9.80
CA LEU A 82 -20.89 9.41 10.02
C LEU A 82 -20.38 10.80 10.44
N ALA A 83 -19.41 10.87 11.35
CA ALA A 83 -18.85 12.14 11.83
C ALA A 83 -18.21 12.94 10.69
N PHE A 84 -17.40 12.29 9.84
CA PHE A 84 -16.85 12.91 8.63
C PHE A 84 -17.93 13.27 7.61
N SER A 85 -18.94 12.43 7.42
CA SER A 85 -20.07 12.77 6.52
C SER A 85 -20.77 14.04 6.97
N ASN A 86 -21.03 14.17 8.27
CA ASN A 86 -21.66 15.35 8.86
C ASN A 86 -20.78 16.60 8.70
N PHE A 87 -19.49 16.49 9.06
CA PHE A 87 -18.53 17.58 8.90
C PHE A 87 -18.46 18.07 7.45
N LEU A 88 -18.21 17.16 6.50
CA LEU A 88 -18.05 17.51 5.08
C LEU A 88 -19.33 18.07 4.47
N TYR A 89 -20.50 17.54 4.84
CA TYR A 89 -21.79 18.07 4.38
C TYR A 89 -21.99 19.53 4.82
N LEU A 90 -21.67 19.84 6.08
CA LEU A 90 -21.83 21.19 6.63
C LEU A 90 -20.78 22.18 6.11
N THR A 91 -19.54 21.74 5.90
CA THR A 91 -18.46 22.63 5.43
C THR A 91 -18.42 22.83 3.92
N ASN A 92 -19.12 21.98 3.14
CA ASN A 92 -19.08 22.00 1.68
C ASN A 92 -20.49 22.02 1.06
N PRO A 93 -21.31 23.06 1.31
CA PRO A 93 -22.73 23.10 0.94
C PRO A 93 -22.98 23.07 -0.58
N THR A 94 -21.98 23.41 -1.39
CA THR A 94 -22.07 23.46 -2.85
C THR A 94 -21.52 22.20 -3.54
N VAL A 95 -20.94 21.27 -2.77
CA VAL A 95 -20.28 20.07 -3.31
C VAL A 95 -21.28 18.95 -3.50
N GLY A 96 -21.28 18.34 -4.68
CA GLY A 96 -22.18 17.24 -5.01
C GLY A 96 -21.89 15.94 -4.25
N PRO A 97 -22.86 15.02 -4.16
CA PRO A 97 -22.77 13.81 -3.32
C PRO A 97 -21.61 12.87 -3.68
N GLY A 98 -21.22 12.79 -4.96
CA GLY A 98 -20.07 11.97 -5.39
C GLY A 98 -18.73 12.52 -4.89
N ALA A 99 -18.55 13.84 -4.90
CA ALA A 99 -17.36 14.49 -4.39
C ALA A 99 -17.31 14.45 -2.85
N LEU A 100 -18.44 14.61 -2.17
CA LEU A 100 -18.53 14.39 -0.71
C LEU A 100 -18.15 12.96 -0.31
N SER A 101 -18.62 11.95 -1.05
CA SER A 101 -18.27 10.54 -0.82
C SER A 101 -16.78 10.29 -0.98
N THR A 102 -16.18 10.96 -1.97
CA THR A 102 -14.74 10.89 -2.23
C THR A 102 -13.94 11.55 -1.11
N LEU A 103 -14.33 12.75 -0.67
CA LEU A 103 -13.70 13.46 0.43
C LEU A 103 -13.75 12.65 1.73
N ARG A 104 -14.91 12.02 1.99
CA ARG A 104 -15.06 11.12 3.11
C ARG A 104 -14.07 9.97 3.03
N ALA A 105 -14.04 9.26 1.90
CA ALA A 105 -13.15 8.12 1.69
C ALA A 105 -11.66 8.50 1.83
N ALA A 106 -11.26 9.69 1.36
CA ALA A 106 -9.90 10.18 1.53
C ALA A 106 -9.54 10.38 3.01
N ASN A 107 -10.47 10.90 3.81
CA ASN A 107 -10.26 11.20 5.23
C ASN A 107 -10.34 9.97 6.15
N ILE A 108 -11.08 8.93 5.77
CA ILE A 108 -11.21 7.69 6.56
C ILE A 108 -10.46 6.50 5.95
N SER A 109 -9.57 6.74 5.00
CA SER A 109 -8.77 5.65 4.42
C SER A 109 -7.80 5.06 5.44
N THR A 110 -7.51 3.76 5.32
CA THR A 110 -6.53 3.06 6.18
C THR A 110 -5.18 3.78 6.21
N GLU A 111 -4.71 4.31 5.07
CA GLU A 111 -3.48 5.10 5.00
C GLU A 111 -3.56 6.38 5.84
N LYS A 112 -4.67 7.12 5.72
CA LYS A 112 -4.88 8.38 6.44
C LYS A 112 -4.93 8.16 7.95
N LEU A 113 -5.69 7.16 8.39
CA LEU A 113 -5.81 6.81 9.81
C LEU A 113 -4.50 6.22 10.35
N ALA A 114 -3.80 5.40 9.58
CA ALA A 114 -2.50 4.87 9.99
C ALA A 114 -1.47 5.98 10.23
N ARG A 115 -1.44 7.00 9.37
CA ARG A 115 -0.57 8.18 9.56
C ARG A 115 -0.95 9.01 10.76
N ALA A 116 -2.25 9.14 11.07
CA ALA A 116 -2.69 9.75 12.31
C ALA A 116 -2.14 8.97 13.52
N ALA A 117 -2.21 7.64 13.51
CA ALA A 117 -1.66 6.80 14.58
C ALA A 117 -0.14 6.98 14.76
N VAL A 118 0.60 7.13 13.66
CA VAL A 118 2.05 7.42 13.70
C VAL A 118 2.33 8.81 14.25
N ARG A 119 1.62 9.84 13.76
CA ARG A 119 1.81 11.23 14.19
C ARG A 119 1.59 11.42 15.69
N HIS A 120 0.63 10.69 16.25
CA HIS A 120 0.25 10.79 17.66
C HIS A 120 0.89 9.70 18.54
N ASP A 121 1.87 8.95 18.02
CA ASP A 121 2.59 7.89 18.73
C ASP A 121 1.64 6.90 19.45
N LEU A 122 0.58 6.45 18.76
CA LEU A 122 -0.43 5.56 19.33
C LEU A 122 0.02 4.09 19.36
N TYR A 123 0.80 3.66 18.37
CA TYR A 123 1.24 2.25 18.29
C TYR A 123 2.08 1.79 19.49
N PRO A 124 3.01 2.59 20.05
CA PRO A 124 3.70 2.24 21.29
C PRO A 124 2.77 1.93 22.48
N LEU A 125 1.54 2.46 22.48
CA LEU A 125 0.54 2.28 23.53
C LEU A 125 -0.28 0.98 23.36
N LEU A 126 -0.23 0.35 22.19
CA LEU A 126 -0.97 -0.87 21.89
C LEU A 126 -0.31 -2.09 22.53
N ARG A 127 -1.04 -2.78 23.41
CA ARG A 127 -0.65 -4.10 23.93
C ARG A 127 -0.76 -5.15 22.85
N ARG A 128 0.36 -5.81 22.56
CA ARG A 128 0.46 -6.81 21.50
C ARG A 128 1.59 -7.78 21.81
N ASN A 129 1.46 -8.99 21.26
CA ASN A 129 2.52 -9.99 21.24
C ASN A 129 2.63 -10.52 19.80
N CYS A 130 3.26 -9.74 18.91
CA CYS A 130 3.39 -10.11 17.50
C CYS A 130 4.63 -9.45 16.86
N PRO A 131 5.81 -10.09 16.93
CA PRO A 131 7.05 -9.51 16.41
C PRO A 131 7.04 -9.19 14.90
N ARG A 132 6.24 -9.94 14.12
CA ARG A 132 6.07 -9.68 12.69
C ARG A 132 5.32 -8.37 12.44
N LEU A 133 4.33 -8.07 13.27
CA LEU A 133 3.57 -6.83 13.19
C LEU A 133 4.46 -5.63 13.55
N ASP A 134 5.26 -5.78 14.60
CA ASP A 134 6.25 -4.80 15.04
C ASP A 134 7.22 -4.41 13.92
N LEU A 135 7.72 -5.40 13.16
CA LEU A 135 8.59 -5.15 12.01
C LEU A 135 7.89 -4.35 10.90
N LEU A 136 6.67 -4.74 10.53
CA LEU A 136 5.91 -4.07 9.46
C LEU A 136 5.55 -2.64 9.83
N VAL A 137 5.14 -2.43 11.08
CA VAL A 137 4.83 -1.09 11.60
C VAL A 137 6.08 -0.23 11.72
N GLY A 138 7.21 -0.80 12.17
CA GLY A 138 8.48 -0.10 12.21
C GLY A 138 8.94 0.40 10.82
N GLN A 139 8.81 -0.43 9.79
CA GLN A 139 9.12 -0.04 8.40
C GLN A 139 8.22 1.10 7.91
N PHE A 140 6.91 1.03 8.20
CA PHE A 140 5.98 2.09 7.84
C PHE A 140 6.28 3.40 8.57
N ILE A 141 6.51 3.36 9.89
CA ILE A 141 6.88 4.55 10.68
C ILE A 141 8.14 5.20 10.12
N GLN A 142 9.18 4.42 9.80
CA GLN A 142 10.41 4.96 9.22
C GLN A 142 10.15 5.65 7.88
N SER A 143 9.33 5.05 7.01
CA SER A 143 8.98 5.66 5.73
C SER A 143 8.20 6.97 5.89
N VAL A 144 7.29 7.05 6.85
CA VAL A 144 6.53 8.28 7.13
C VAL A 144 7.43 9.38 7.70
N LYS A 145 8.42 9.03 8.54
CA LYS A 145 9.38 10.00 9.09
C LYS A 145 10.32 10.57 8.01
N GLN A 146 10.81 9.72 7.11
CA GLN A 146 11.66 10.15 6.00
C GLN A 146 10.94 11.15 5.06
N GLU A 147 9.64 10.96 4.83
CA GLU A 147 8.82 11.90 4.05
C GLU A 147 8.68 13.29 4.68
N LEU A 148 8.88 13.42 6.00
CA LEU A 148 8.79 14.70 6.73
C LEU A 148 10.14 15.44 6.78
N GLU A 149 11.26 14.72 6.63
CA GLU A 149 12.63 15.27 6.72
C GLU A 149 13.17 15.73 5.36
N ASP A 150 12.74 15.10 4.25
CA ASP A 150 13.04 15.59 2.91
C ASP A 150 12.25 16.90 2.65
N ASP A 151 12.97 18.02 2.53
CA ASP A 151 12.51 19.43 2.39
C ASP A 151 11.66 19.71 1.11
N LEU A 152 11.07 18.68 0.51
CA LEU A 152 10.20 18.71 -0.67
C LEU A 152 8.69 18.77 -0.33
N GLY A 153 8.29 18.83 0.95
CA GLY A 153 6.90 19.14 1.34
C GLY A 153 5.80 18.29 0.69
N THR A 154 6.15 17.14 0.09
CA THR A 154 5.25 16.41 -0.80
C THR A 154 4.35 15.48 0.01
N THR A 155 3.23 16.06 0.44
CA THR A 155 1.94 15.46 0.84
C THR A 155 1.72 15.14 2.34
N PRO A 156 1.07 16.05 3.09
CA PRO A 156 0.51 15.78 4.44
C PRO A 156 -0.55 14.66 4.47
N TYR A 157 -0.96 14.17 3.30
CA TYR A 157 -2.06 13.23 3.04
C TYR A 157 -1.59 11.90 2.39
N GLY A 158 -0.27 11.70 2.26
CA GLY A 158 0.39 10.41 2.05
C GLY A 158 0.98 10.11 0.65
N GLY A 159 1.93 9.15 0.61
CA GLY A 159 2.67 8.76 -0.60
C GLY A 159 3.71 7.62 -0.45
N THR A 160 3.57 6.70 0.52
CA THR A 160 4.59 5.66 0.78
C THR A 160 4.55 4.50 -0.23
N VAL A 161 5.72 3.87 -0.45
CA VAL A 161 5.87 2.58 -1.17
C VAL A 161 5.30 1.40 -0.34
N PHE A 162 5.18 1.57 0.97
CA PHE A 162 4.74 0.54 1.91
C PHE A 162 3.24 0.66 2.18
N LYS A 163 2.50 -0.43 1.96
CA LYS A 163 1.09 -0.51 2.34
C LYS A 163 0.94 -0.30 3.86
N ALA A 164 0.14 0.68 4.26
CA ALA A 164 -0.18 0.92 5.67
C ALA A 164 -0.64 -0.36 6.40
N PRO A 165 -0.01 -0.71 7.53
CA PRO A 165 -0.48 -1.77 8.39
C PRO A 165 -1.88 -1.44 8.95
N LYS A 166 -2.86 -2.30 8.66
CA LYS A 166 -4.27 -2.07 9.05
C LYS A 166 -4.44 -1.79 10.55
N VAL A 167 -3.65 -2.46 11.40
CA VAL A 167 -3.66 -2.25 12.86
C VAL A 167 -3.55 -0.78 13.28
N LEU A 168 -2.82 0.05 12.52
CA LEU A 168 -2.67 1.46 12.86
C LEU A 168 -3.98 2.23 12.67
N ALA A 169 -4.73 1.92 11.63
CA ALA A 169 -6.07 2.46 11.43
C ALA A 169 -7.05 1.92 12.49
N ASP A 170 -7.02 0.59 12.73
CA ASP A 170 -7.91 -0.05 13.69
C ASP A 170 -7.78 0.55 15.11
N ILE A 171 -6.56 0.90 15.56
CA ILE A 171 -6.35 1.54 16.88
C ILE A 171 -7.03 2.91 16.93
N VAL A 172 -6.93 3.71 15.86
CA VAL A 172 -7.56 5.04 15.81
C VAL A 172 -9.07 4.92 15.84
N GLU A 173 -9.62 3.99 15.06
CA GLU A 173 -11.06 3.68 15.05
C GLU A 173 -11.53 3.20 16.42
N ALA A 174 -10.78 2.31 17.07
CA ALA A 174 -11.12 1.78 18.38
C ALA A 174 -11.05 2.84 19.49
N ILE A 175 -10.06 3.74 19.47
CA ILE A 175 -9.99 4.87 20.42
C ILE A 175 -11.16 5.82 20.21
N ALA A 176 -11.48 6.15 18.96
CA ALA A 176 -12.64 6.98 18.65
C ALA A 176 -13.95 6.31 19.10
N ALA A 177 -14.10 5.01 18.87
CA ALA A 177 -15.26 4.25 19.34
C ALA A 177 -15.35 4.21 20.86
N ALA A 178 -14.22 4.07 21.57
CA ALA A 178 -14.21 4.12 23.03
C ALA A 178 -14.79 5.45 23.52
N VAL A 179 -14.39 6.58 22.94
CA VAL A 179 -14.97 7.90 23.26
C VAL A 179 -16.45 7.93 22.92
N TYR A 180 -16.84 7.43 21.74
CA TYR A 180 -18.22 7.42 21.28
C TYR A 180 -19.15 6.63 22.21
N VAL A 181 -18.70 5.46 22.69
CA VAL A 181 -19.45 4.64 23.64
C VAL A 181 -19.49 5.31 25.01
N ASP A 182 -18.36 5.86 25.48
CA ASP A 182 -18.26 6.53 26.79
C ASP A 182 -19.13 7.79 26.88
N CYS A 183 -19.29 8.52 25.76
CA CYS A 183 -20.18 9.67 25.67
C CYS A 183 -21.65 9.32 25.35
N ASN A 184 -22.04 8.05 25.47
CA ASN A 184 -23.38 7.54 25.19
C ASN A 184 -23.85 7.81 23.75
N PHE A 185 -22.99 7.48 22.79
CA PHE A 185 -23.24 7.59 21.35
C PHE A 185 -23.52 9.02 20.88
N ASP A 186 -22.91 10.01 21.53
CA ASP A 186 -23.00 11.43 21.17
C ASP A 186 -21.95 11.77 20.09
N LEU A 187 -22.42 11.89 18.84
CA LEU A 187 -21.58 12.14 17.67
C LEU A 187 -20.88 13.51 17.73
N GLU A 188 -21.53 14.53 18.31
CA GLU A 188 -20.95 15.88 18.41
C GLU A 188 -19.78 15.88 19.40
N LYS A 189 -19.95 15.21 20.55
CA LYS A 189 -18.86 15.01 21.51
C LYS A 189 -17.74 14.16 20.93
N LEU A 190 -18.06 13.07 20.23
CA LEU A 190 -17.06 12.26 19.54
C LEU A 190 -16.20 13.12 18.63
N TRP A 191 -16.85 13.90 17.74
CA TRP A 191 -16.14 14.75 16.80
C TRP A 191 -15.29 15.80 17.53
N LYS A 192 -15.86 16.50 18.52
CA LYS A 192 -15.13 17.52 19.29
C LYS A 192 -13.87 16.97 19.97
N VAL A 193 -13.96 15.78 20.55
CA VAL A 193 -12.83 15.14 21.25
C VAL A 193 -11.80 14.59 20.27
N THR A 194 -12.21 14.00 19.16
CA THR A 194 -11.29 13.23 18.29
C THR A 194 -10.83 13.97 17.05
N ARG A 195 -11.46 15.10 16.66
CA ARG A 195 -11.18 15.82 15.40
C ARG A 195 -9.69 16.06 15.16
N PHE A 196 -8.98 16.54 16.18
CA PHE A 196 -7.57 16.92 16.05
C PHE A 196 -6.67 15.71 15.67
N LEU A 197 -7.10 14.48 15.95
CA LEU A 197 -6.38 13.28 15.54
C LEU A 197 -6.23 13.20 14.02
N PHE A 198 -7.24 13.68 13.29
CA PHE A 198 -7.34 13.54 11.84
C PHE A 198 -6.71 14.70 11.06
N GLU A 199 -6.28 15.76 11.75
CA GLU A 199 -5.66 16.91 11.10
C GLU A 199 -4.32 16.53 10.42
N PRO A 200 -3.97 17.11 9.27
CA PRO A 200 -4.81 18.02 8.47
C PRO A 200 -5.95 17.26 7.76
N ILE A 201 -7.17 17.78 7.77
CA ILE A 201 -8.30 17.15 7.07
C ILE A 201 -8.22 17.43 5.56
N VAL A 202 -8.45 16.41 4.72
CA VAL A 202 -8.54 16.58 3.25
C VAL A 202 -9.84 17.33 2.92
N THR A 203 -9.69 18.50 2.30
CA THR A 203 -10.78 19.39 1.86
C THR A 203 -11.01 19.30 0.36
N ALA A 204 -12.12 19.86 -0.13
CA ALA A 204 -12.42 19.95 -1.56
C ALA A 204 -11.36 20.74 -2.35
N GLU A 205 -10.69 21.69 -1.71
CA GLU A 205 -9.61 22.49 -2.33
C GLU A 205 -8.31 21.69 -2.38
N THR A 206 -7.99 20.99 -1.28
CA THR A 206 -6.73 20.24 -1.15
C THR A 206 -6.77 18.87 -1.84
N ILE A 207 -7.96 18.36 -2.22
CA ILE A 207 -8.08 17.07 -2.92
C ILE A 207 -7.47 17.11 -4.33
N ASP A 208 -7.47 18.28 -4.98
CA ASP A 208 -6.86 18.53 -6.29
C ASP A 208 -5.41 19.07 -6.17
N GLU A 209 -4.99 19.56 -4.99
CA GLU A 209 -3.59 19.86 -4.64
C GLU A 209 -2.74 18.58 -4.43
N GLN A 210 -3.39 17.42 -4.43
CA GLN A 210 -2.75 16.11 -4.45
C GLN A 210 -2.31 15.76 -5.88
N PRO A 211 -1.43 14.76 -6.07
CA PRO A 211 -0.26 14.75 -6.94
C PRO A 211 -0.49 14.99 -8.44
N VAL A 212 -1.73 15.15 -8.89
CA VAL A 212 -2.14 15.50 -10.24
C VAL A 212 -1.70 16.90 -10.59
N SER A 213 -1.93 17.89 -9.73
CA SER A 213 -1.42 19.26 -9.90
C SER A 213 0.11 19.29 -9.89
N THR A 214 0.75 18.67 -8.89
CA THR A 214 2.22 18.53 -8.84
C THR A 214 2.78 17.82 -10.08
N LEU A 215 2.12 16.77 -10.56
CA LEU A 215 2.51 16.07 -11.78
C LEU A 215 2.35 16.99 -13.00
N HIS A 216 1.23 17.73 -13.09
CA HIS A 216 0.99 18.74 -14.12
C HIS A 216 2.09 19.80 -14.15
N GLU A 217 2.41 20.39 -13.00
CA GLU A 217 3.49 21.38 -12.86
C GLU A 217 4.86 20.79 -13.24
N LEU A 218 5.18 19.59 -12.74
CA LEU A 218 6.44 18.90 -13.04
C LEU A 218 6.57 18.62 -14.54
N CYS A 219 5.52 18.12 -15.18
CA CYS A 219 5.57 17.80 -16.60
C CYS A 219 5.54 19.06 -17.46
N GLN A 220 4.81 20.10 -17.08
CA GLN A 220 4.83 21.40 -17.77
C GLN A 220 6.22 22.04 -17.71
N LYS A 221 6.88 22.00 -16.54
CA LYS A 221 8.27 22.44 -16.38
C LYS A 221 9.26 21.67 -17.28
N HIS A 222 8.99 20.40 -17.57
CA HIS A 222 9.79 19.55 -18.46
C HIS A 222 9.26 19.46 -19.89
N GLY A 223 8.24 20.26 -20.27
CA GLY A 223 7.67 20.27 -21.62
C GLY A 223 7.02 18.95 -22.05
N LYS A 224 6.54 18.13 -21.11
CA LYS A 224 5.91 16.83 -21.38
C LYS A 224 4.38 16.91 -21.20
N ASP A 225 3.66 16.31 -22.14
CA ASP A 225 2.20 16.18 -22.11
C ASP A 225 1.77 15.03 -21.18
N ILE A 226 0.70 15.22 -20.40
CA ILE A 226 0.15 14.20 -19.50
C ILE A 226 -1.21 13.73 -19.99
N LYS A 227 -1.42 12.41 -20.01
CA LYS A 227 -2.72 11.80 -20.33
C LYS A 227 -3.11 10.76 -19.28
N PHE A 228 -4.35 10.85 -18.82
CA PHE A 228 -4.96 9.85 -17.95
C PHE A 228 -5.84 8.92 -18.79
N LYS A 229 -5.63 7.61 -18.69
CA LYS A 229 -6.56 6.61 -19.23
C LYS A 229 -7.22 5.87 -18.07
N THR A 230 -8.54 5.88 -18.05
CA THR A 230 -9.35 5.28 -16.98
C THR A 230 -10.26 4.20 -17.53
N TRP A 231 -10.37 3.08 -16.83
CA TRP A 231 -11.35 2.03 -17.13
C TRP A 231 -11.80 1.31 -15.85
N GLN A 232 -12.92 0.59 -15.92
CA GLN A 232 -13.44 -0.19 -14.80
C GLN A 232 -13.43 -1.69 -15.11
N LYS A 233 -13.10 -2.50 -14.11
CA LYS A 233 -13.16 -3.97 -14.18
C LYS A 233 -13.67 -4.53 -12.85
N GLY A 234 -14.88 -5.08 -12.85
CA GLY A 234 -15.48 -5.74 -11.68
C GLY A 234 -15.62 -4.82 -10.46
N GLY A 235 -16.14 -3.60 -10.64
CA GLY A 235 -16.31 -2.62 -9.56
C GLY A 235 -15.02 -1.89 -9.14
N THR A 236 -13.85 -2.32 -9.62
CA THR A 236 -12.58 -1.63 -9.42
C THR A 236 -12.30 -0.68 -10.58
N ALA A 237 -12.15 0.61 -10.29
CA ALA A 237 -11.61 1.61 -11.20
C ALA A 237 -10.10 1.50 -11.29
N VAL A 238 -9.56 1.59 -12.50
CA VAL A 238 -8.14 1.57 -12.81
C VAL A 238 -7.78 2.81 -13.61
N VAL A 239 -6.69 3.46 -13.23
CA VAL A 239 -6.16 4.67 -13.86
C VAL A 239 -4.70 4.46 -14.23
N ASN A 240 -4.38 4.79 -15.48
CA ASN A 240 -3.02 4.86 -15.99
C ASN A 240 -2.65 6.30 -16.32
N VAL A 241 -1.46 6.70 -15.92
CA VAL A 241 -0.89 8.02 -16.16
C VAL A 241 0.24 7.91 -17.17
N PHE A 242 0.07 8.58 -18.30
CA PHE A 242 1.07 8.66 -19.35
C PHE A 242 1.71 10.03 -19.37
N VAL A 243 3.04 10.10 -19.42
CA VAL A 243 3.80 11.35 -19.52
C VAL A 243 4.71 11.26 -20.73
N GLY A 244 4.56 12.17 -21.71
CA GLY A 244 5.30 12.13 -22.96
C GLY A 244 5.06 10.84 -23.77
N GLY A 245 3.91 10.20 -23.60
CA GLY A 245 3.54 8.95 -24.27
C GLY A 245 3.98 7.66 -23.57
N ALA A 246 4.85 7.73 -22.55
CA ALA A 246 5.25 6.57 -21.75
C ALA A 246 4.32 6.38 -20.57
N LEU A 247 3.99 5.12 -20.23
CA LEU A 247 3.25 4.80 -19.01
C LEU A 247 4.15 5.02 -17.80
N VAL A 248 3.81 5.99 -16.97
CA VAL A 248 4.61 6.35 -15.81
C VAL A 248 3.92 5.89 -14.52
N GLY A 249 2.61 6.06 -14.41
CA GLY A 249 1.88 5.71 -13.18
C GLY A 249 0.69 4.79 -13.40
N MET A 250 0.39 3.92 -12.44
CA MET A 250 -0.79 3.07 -12.40
C MET A 250 -1.42 3.05 -11.01
N GLY A 251 -2.75 3.04 -10.95
CA GLY A 251 -3.47 3.01 -9.69
C GLY A 251 -4.84 2.36 -9.87
N SER A 252 -5.26 1.61 -8.86
CA SER A 252 -6.54 0.94 -8.85
C SER A 252 -7.22 1.08 -7.50
N SER A 253 -8.53 1.23 -7.50
CA SER A 253 -9.38 1.29 -6.31
C SER A 253 -10.84 1.11 -6.70
N GLU A 254 -11.71 0.74 -5.77
CA GLU A 254 -13.17 0.74 -5.98
C GLU A 254 -13.72 2.15 -6.29
N GLN A 255 -12.96 3.20 -5.96
CA GLN A 255 -13.32 4.58 -6.25
C GLN A 255 -12.36 5.20 -7.26
N MET A 256 -12.90 5.80 -8.33
CA MET A 256 -12.12 6.39 -9.43
C MET A 256 -11.12 7.45 -8.97
N VAL A 257 -11.50 8.28 -7.99
CA VAL A 257 -10.63 9.35 -7.50
C VAL A 257 -9.44 8.78 -6.74
N ILE A 258 -9.64 7.74 -5.91
CA ILE A 258 -8.55 7.04 -5.22
C ILE A 258 -7.66 6.31 -6.22
N ALA A 259 -8.23 5.69 -7.25
CA ALA A 259 -7.47 5.07 -8.32
C ALA A 259 -6.60 6.10 -9.06
N LYS A 260 -7.14 7.28 -9.38
CA LYS A 260 -6.41 8.39 -10.01
C LYS A 260 -5.29 8.90 -9.12
N LEU A 261 -5.57 9.11 -7.84
CA LEU A 261 -4.60 9.58 -6.86
C LEU A 261 -3.46 8.56 -6.68
N ASN A 262 -3.76 7.27 -6.54
CA ASN A 262 -2.74 6.20 -6.51
C ASN A 262 -1.89 6.18 -7.78
N ALA A 263 -2.52 6.30 -8.96
CA ALA A 263 -1.81 6.30 -10.23
C ALA A 263 -0.88 7.50 -10.38
N THR A 264 -1.26 8.63 -9.80
CA THR A 264 -0.50 9.86 -9.89
C THR A 264 0.66 9.89 -8.89
N ARG A 265 0.48 9.29 -7.70
CA ARG A 265 1.58 9.01 -6.76
C ARG A 265 2.64 8.12 -7.37
N ASP A 266 2.20 7.01 -7.99
CA ASP A 266 3.09 6.10 -8.70
C ASP A 266 3.83 6.80 -9.85
N ALA A 267 3.17 7.74 -10.54
CA ALA A 267 3.83 8.55 -11.56
C ALA A 267 4.90 9.49 -10.97
N LEU A 268 4.58 10.22 -9.89
CA LEU A 268 5.51 11.16 -9.27
C LEU A 268 6.73 10.48 -8.68
N SER A 269 6.57 9.33 -8.00
CA SER A 269 7.69 8.61 -7.39
C SER A 269 8.72 8.19 -8.45
N LYS A 270 8.24 7.74 -9.62
CA LYS A 270 9.11 7.36 -10.76
C LYS A 270 9.74 8.54 -11.47
N LEU A 271 9.11 9.72 -11.46
CA LEU A 271 9.66 10.92 -12.08
C LEU A 271 10.67 11.64 -11.18
N LEU A 272 10.45 11.62 -9.86
CA LEU A 272 11.32 12.26 -8.87
C LEU A 272 12.51 11.38 -8.47
N GLY A 273 12.36 10.04 -8.47
CA GLY A 273 13.40 9.08 -8.10
C GLY A 273 14.50 8.83 -9.15
N GLY A 274 14.88 9.85 -9.91
CA GLY A 274 15.72 9.76 -11.12
C GLY A 274 16.89 8.77 -11.09
N GLY A 275 16.69 7.62 -11.70
CA GLY A 275 17.71 6.71 -12.20
C GLY A 275 17.16 5.97 -13.42
N ASN A 276 17.49 6.46 -14.62
CA ASN A 276 17.19 5.91 -15.96
C ASN A 276 16.33 4.62 -16.00
N GLN A 277 15.01 4.78 -16.01
CA GLN A 277 14.10 3.76 -16.55
C GLN A 277 13.39 4.35 -17.77
N GLN A 278 13.99 4.19 -18.94
CA GLN A 278 13.27 4.40 -20.19
C GLN A 278 12.36 3.18 -20.43
N VAL A 279 11.08 3.32 -20.13
CA VAL A 279 10.05 2.34 -20.50
C VAL A 279 9.38 2.84 -21.79
N LEU A 280 9.84 2.31 -22.91
CA LEU A 280 9.16 2.43 -24.21
C LEU A 280 8.12 1.30 -24.31
N THR A 281 6.85 1.64 -24.40
CA THR A 281 5.81 0.72 -24.91
C THR A 281 5.14 1.36 -26.12
N THR A 282 5.58 0.95 -27.32
CA THR A 282 4.88 1.21 -28.57
C THR A 282 3.55 0.47 -28.60
N GLY A 283 2.51 1.18 -29.03
CA GLY A 283 1.11 0.77 -28.96
C GLY A 283 0.74 -0.46 -29.79
N VAL A 284 -0.39 -1.06 -29.41
CA VAL A 284 -1.13 -1.99 -30.26
C VAL A 284 -2.27 -1.20 -30.90
N GLY A 285 -2.11 -0.93 -32.19
CA GLY A 285 -3.20 -0.55 -33.07
C GLY A 285 -4.13 -1.73 -33.34
N HIS A 286 -5.35 -1.41 -33.74
CA HIS A 286 -6.40 -2.34 -34.11
C HIS A 286 -5.96 -3.36 -35.18
N GLY A 287 -6.41 -4.61 -34.99
CA GLY A 287 -6.91 -5.49 -36.04
C GLY A 287 -5.88 -6.25 -36.87
N LEU A 288 -5.82 -7.57 -36.67
CA LEU A 288 -6.00 -8.64 -37.67
C LEU A 288 -5.51 -9.96 -37.04
N GLY A 289 -6.31 -11.02 -37.22
CA GLY A 289 -6.07 -12.33 -36.60
C GLY A 289 -4.72 -12.92 -37.00
N VAL A 290 -3.99 -13.43 -36.01
CA VAL A 290 -2.89 -14.39 -36.20
C VAL A 290 -2.98 -15.44 -35.10
N GLU A 291 -2.74 -16.66 -35.53
CA GLU A 291 -3.05 -17.95 -34.93
C GLU A 291 -2.58 -18.13 -33.48
N VAL A 292 -3.32 -18.96 -32.75
CA VAL A 292 -2.92 -19.58 -31.48
C VAL A 292 -1.67 -20.42 -31.74
N GLY A 293 -0.51 -19.77 -31.73
CA GLY A 293 0.79 -20.42 -31.72
C GLY A 293 0.98 -21.13 -30.38
N ASP A 294 1.37 -22.40 -30.45
CA ASP A 294 1.54 -23.32 -29.33
C ASP A 294 2.28 -22.65 -28.14
N LEU A 295 1.55 -22.37 -27.05
CA LEU A 295 2.04 -21.78 -25.78
C LEU A 295 3.11 -22.65 -25.07
N ARG A 296 3.55 -23.72 -25.72
CA ARG A 296 4.52 -24.67 -25.21
C ARG A 296 5.93 -24.10 -25.35
N GLU A 297 6.64 -24.09 -24.22
CA GLU A 297 8.08 -23.82 -24.13
C GLU A 297 8.52 -22.35 -24.34
N CYS A 298 7.59 -21.39 -24.34
CA CYS A 298 7.93 -19.96 -24.41
C CYS A 298 8.86 -19.50 -23.27
N LYS A 299 8.67 -20.02 -22.05
CA LYS A 299 9.59 -19.78 -20.91
C LYS A 299 11.00 -20.26 -21.20
N GLN A 300 11.14 -21.46 -21.79
CA GLN A 300 12.45 -22.03 -22.12
C GLN A 300 13.13 -21.22 -23.22
N LYS A 301 12.39 -20.86 -24.28
CA LYS A 301 12.87 -20.00 -25.37
C LYS A 301 13.34 -18.64 -24.85
N LEU A 302 12.63 -18.02 -23.91
CA LEU A 302 13.04 -16.75 -23.32
C LEU A 302 14.35 -16.87 -22.53
N ILE A 303 14.51 -17.93 -21.74
CA ILE A 303 15.75 -18.19 -20.99
C ILE A 303 16.93 -18.37 -21.97
N GLU A 304 16.74 -19.13 -23.05
CA GLU A 304 17.75 -19.34 -24.08
C GLU A 304 18.12 -18.02 -24.78
N GLN A 305 17.13 -17.19 -25.10
CA GLN A 305 17.36 -15.87 -25.69
C GLN A 305 18.18 -14.95 -24.78
N CYS A 306 17.86 -14.90 -23.48
CA CYS A 306 18.62 -14.10 -22.51
C CYS A 306 20.07 -14.61 -22.43
N SER A 307 20.26 -15.94 -22.39
CA SER A 307 21.59 -16.55 -22.39
C SER A 307 22.39 -16.19 -23.65
N ARG A 308 21.76 -16.22 -24.83
CA ARG A 308 22.40 -15.88 -26.11
C ARG A 308 22.82 -14.41 -26.19
N LYS A 309 22.03 -13.51 -25.60
CA LYS A 309 22.34 -12.07 -25.52
C LYS A 309 23.20 -11.68 -24.31
N HIS A 310 23.73 -12.66 -23.56
CA HIS A 310 24.53 -12.45 -22.34
C HIS A 310 23.81 -11.63 -21.24
N TRP A 311 22.49 -11.76 -21.17
CA TRP A 311 21.65 -11.10 -20.17
C TRP A 311 21.44 -11.99 -18.94
N PRO A 312 21.20 -11.39 -17.76
CA PRO A 312 20.76 -12.13 -16.58
C PRO A 312 19.53 -13.00 -16.87
N LYS A 313 19.37 -14.08 -16.08
CA LYS A 313 18.22 -14.98 -16.23
C LYS A 313 16.91 -14.22 -15.96
N PRO A 314 15.86 -14.46 -16.77
CA PRO A 314 14.56 -13.85 -16.54
C PRO A 314 13.98 -14.26 -15.18
N ILE A 315 13.40 -13.30 -14.46
CA ILE A 315 12.78 -13.50 -13.15
C ILE A 315 11.27 -13.59 -13.34
N PHE A 316 10.68 -14.71 -12.95
CA PHE A 316 9.24 -14.93 -12.98
C PHE A 316 8.66 -14.78 -11.58
N LYS A 317 7.57 -14.04 -11.43
CA LYS A 317 6.92 -13.82 -10.13
C LYS A 317 5.40 -13.96 -10.26
N LEU A 318 4.81 -14.69 -9.31
CA LEU A 318 3.35 -14.76 -9.16
C LEU A 318 2.85 -13.41 -8.66
N GLU A 319 2.01 -12.74 -9.44
CA GLU A 319 1.42 -11.45 -9.07
C GLU A 319 0.03 -11.63 -8.47
N LYS A 320 -0.74 -12.61 -8.96
CA LYS A 320 -2.09 -12.90 -8.45
C LYS A 320 -2.46 -14.36 -8.62
N GLU A 321 -2.99 -14.96 -7.55
CA GLU A 321 -3.73 -16.23 -7.55
C GLU A 321 -5.17 -15.92 -7.14
N ASP A 322 -6.14 -16.40 -7.93
CA ASP A 322 -7.55 -16.03 -7.80
C ASP A 322 -8.46 -17.23 -8.13
N GLY A 323 -9.60 -17.34 -7.45
CA GLY A 323 -10.58 -18.42 -7.65
C GLY A 323 -10.52 -19.58 -6.63
N PRO A 324 -11.60 -20.38 -6.54
CA PRO A 324 -11.68 -21.53 -5.63
C PRO A 324 -10.72 -22.65 -6.05
N ALA A 325 -10.43 -23.60 -5.17
CA ALA A 325 -9.44 -24.66 -5.41
C ALA A 325 -9.64 -25.46 -6.72
N HIS A 326 -10.88 -25.56 -7.19
CA HIS A 326 -11.25 -26.28 -8.42
C HIS A 326 -11.31 -25.38 -9.68
N ASP A 327 -11.11 -24.07 -9.55
CA ASP A 327 -11.10 -23.10 -10.66
C ASP A 327 -10.09 -21.98 -10.39
N ARG A 328 -8.87 -22.37 -10.02
CA ARG A 328 -7.78 -21.42 -9.73
C ARG A 328 -7.21 -20.86 -11.01
N THR A 329 -6.83 -19.60 -10.91
CA THR A 329 -6.23 -18.86 -11.99
C THR A 329 -5.03 -18.07 -11.51
N PHE A 330 -4.03 -17.97 -12.37
CA PHE A 330 -2.72 -17.45 -12.06
C PHE A 330 -2.36 -16.33 -13.03
N VAL A 331 -1.79 -15.26 -12.50
CA VAL A 331 -1.18 -14.17 -13.26
C VAL A 331 0.26 -14.04 -12.82
N TYR A 332 1.19 -14.11 -13.77
CA TYR A 332 2.62 -14.00 -13.56
C TYR A 332 3.18 -12.76 -14.24
N SER A 333 4.20 -12.16 -13.63
CA SER A 333 5.10 -11.23 -14.29
C SER A 333 6.39 -11.95 -14.71
N VAL A 334 7.01 -11.50 -15.79
CA VAL A 334 8.39 -11.83 -16.14
C VAL A 334 9.21 -10.56 -16.30
N GLN A 335 10.38 -10.54 -15.66
CA GLN A 335 11.34 -9.46 -15.72
C GLN A 335 12.60 -9.93 -16.45
N VAL A 336 13.06 -9.16 -17.44
CA VAL A 336 14.32 -9.37 -18.17
C VAL A 336 15.16 -8.12 -18.05
N GLU A 337 16.40 -8.26 -17.60
CA GLU A 337 17.37 -7.17 -17.56
C GLU A 337 18.23 -7.22 -18.82
N SER A 338 18.27 -6.13 -19.58
CA SER A 338 19.14 -5.98 -20.77
C SER A 338 20.08 -4.80 -20.60
N HIS A 339 21.05 -4.67 -21.51
CA HIS A 339 21.94 -3.49 -21.55
C HIS A 339 21.19 -2.15 -21.72
N GLY A 340 19.93 -2.18 -22.19
CA GLY A 340 19.09 -1.00 -22.40
C GLY A 340 18.08 -0.74 -21.27
N GLY A 341 18.07 -1.55 -20.21
CA GLY A 341 17.15 -1.40 -19.07
C GLY A 341 16.42 -2.69 -18.70
N ILE A 342 15.48 -2.58 -17.75
CA ILE A 342 14.69 -3.69 -17.24
C ILE A 342 13.33 -3.70 -17.94
N TRP A 343 12.96 -4.86 -18.49
CA TRP A 343 11.70 -5.11 -19.17
C TRP A 343 10.81 -5.95 -18.28
N VAL A 344 9.52 -5.61 -18.17
CA VAL A 344 8.54 -6.39 -17.41
C VAL A 344 7.28 -6.59 -18.24
N THR A 345 6.78 -7.82 -18.31
CA THR A 345 5.48 -8.15 -18.94
C THR A 345 4.63 -9.01 -18.02
N LEU A 346 3.31 -8.93 -18.18
CA LEU A 346 2.33 -9.72 -17.42
C LEU A 346 1.67 -10.78 -18.31
N SER A 347 1.36 -11.92 -17.70
CA SER A 347 0.63 -13.00 -18.35
C SER A 347 -0.85 -12.66 -18.49
N ASP A 348 -1.52 -13.35 -19.40
CA ASP A 348 -2.98 -13.47 -19.31
C ASP A 348 -3.37 -14.33 -18.09
N LYS A 349 -4.65 -14.29 -17.74
CA LYS A 349 -5.21 -15.11 -16.65
C LYS A 349 -5.29 -16.56 -17.13
N MET A 350 -4.49 -17.44 -16.55
CA MET A 350 -4.40 -18.85 -16.96
C MET A 350 -4.75 -19.81 -15.81
N SER A 351 -5.33 -20.96 -16.10
CA SER A 351 -5.72 -21.97 -15.10
C SER A 351 -4.55 -22.81 -14.58
N ARG A 352 -3.38 -22.74 -15.22
CA ARG A 352 -2.16 -23.43 -14.80
C ARG A 352 -1.00 -22.45 -14.69
N VAL A 353 -0.21 -22.57 -13.63
CA VAL A 353 1.01 -21.77 -13.42
C VAL A 353 1.93 -21.82 -14.64
N LYS A 354 2.17 -23.02 -15.19
CA LYS A 354 3.02 -23.21 -16.36
C LYS A 354 2.53 -22.41 -17.58
N ASP A 355 1.22 -22.27 -17.77
CA ASP A 355 0.66 -21.51 -18.89
C ASP A 355 0.74 -20.01 -18.65
N ALA A 356 0.55 -19.57 -17.40
CA ALA A 356 0.75 -18.16 -17.03
C ALA A 356 2.21 -17.74 -17.29
N GLU A 357 3.17 -18.54 -16.84
CA GLU A 357 4.59 -18.29 -17.10
C GLU A 357 4.94 -18.27 -18.60
N ASN A 358 4.38 -19.20 -19.39
CA ASN A 358 4.60 -19.22 -20.84
C ASN A 358 3.93 -18.02 -21.53
N SER A 359 2.77 -17.57 -21.06
CA SER A 359 2.06 -16.41 -21.61
C SER A 359 2.83 -15.10 -21.38
N CYS A 360 3.36 -14.85 -20.17
CA CYS A 360 4.20 -13.67 -19.96
C CYS A 360 5.53 -13.77 -20.73
N ALA A 361 6.12 -14.98 -20.83
CA ALA A 361 7.33 -15.21 -21.61
C ALA A 361 7.12 -14.98 -23.11
N GLN A 362 5.98 -15.38 -23.68
CA GLN A 362 5.64 -15.13 -25.08
C GLN A 362 5.58 -13.62 -25.35
N LYS A 363 4.83 -12.88 -24.54
CA LYS A 363 4.74 -11.42 -24.66
C LYS A 363 6.11 -10.76 -24.55
N MET A 364 6.96 -11.24 -23.63
CA MET A 364 8.33 -10.75 -23.48
C MET A 364 9.20 -11.05 -24.71
N LEU A 365 9.09 -12.25 -25.28
CA LEU A 365 9.80 -12.62 -26.51
C LEU A 365 9.37 -11.74 -27.69
N GLU A 366 8.09 -11.45 -27.84
CA GLU A 366 7.58 -10.55 -28.88
C GLU A 366 8.15 -9.12 -28.73
N HIS A 367 8.40 -8.67 -27.51
CA HIS A 367 9.07 -7.40 -27.25
C HIS A 367 10.57 -7.45 -27.56
N ILE A 368 11.26 -8.51 -27.14
CA ILE A 368 12.72 -8.64 -27.31
C ILE A 368 13.12 -8.90 -28.78
N LEU A 369 12.27 -9.59 -29.55
CA LEU A 369 12.55 -9.89 -30.97
C LEU A 369 12.29 -8.71 -31.91
N LYS A 370 11.59 -7.66 -31.45
CA LYS A 370 11.38 -6.41 -32.19
C LYS A 370 12.50 -5.38 -31.97
N LEU A 371 13.50 -5.73 -31.17
CA LEU A 371 14.73 -4.97 -30.86
C LEU A 371 15.94 -5.63 -31.53
#